data_AF-A0A1F3R3M7-F1
#
_entry.id   AF-A0A1F3R3M7-F1
#
_cell.length_a   1.000
_cell.length_b   1.000
_cell.length_c   1.000
_cell.angle_alpha   90.00
_cell.angle_beta   90.00
_cell.angle_gamma   90.00
#
_symmetry.space_group_name_H-M   'P 1'
#
loop_
_entity.id
_entity.type
_entity.pdbx_description
1 polymer ?
#
loop_
_entity_poly.entity_id
_entity_poly.type
_entity_poly.pdbx_seq_one_letter_code
_entity_poly.pdbx_strand_id
1 'polypeptide(L)'
;MFENIKIIFSVGFFCCFSILNAQKIDLNDYRNKAQGYAILSAQYSNDAYFFARQNYFLMDVSAIKQNCDSAIISTQIAINYTDSAYVAAHDSCLFAKELMLDAKNYQQKSLQRFKQIIGASDQNFIHNLSLEVMYSIGNAVTDAYRASLELSWEEEEITPEKKRDATRLESDEISFTTINELYTKRLEEIKKELLSLEIEKNKSTGKQKLEISNVITQLKTEQKELLLKSKNSDDKLIQVKNDLSEEMLKIVNKDIFTTEKKDFYNANVPIPTNAEIPKGLVYKVQIGFFKHQLPAKHFDGIFPISSDKIDNNYYKYMAGNFNNYADAKEAKITLTKKGYADAFIVSFIDGVKVPISEALKKENK
;
A
#
# COMPACT_ATOMS: atom_id res chain seq x y z
N MET A 1 -46.36 42.35 41.01
CA MET A 1 -46.38 42.69 39.57
C MET A 1 -45.13 42.09 38.95
N PHE A 2 -45.32 41.30 37.90
CA PHE A 2 -44.34 40.69 36.99
C PHE A 2 -43.18 41.66 36.61
N GLU A 3 -41.96 41.30 36.17
CA GLU A 3 -41.50 40.19 35.30
C GLU A 3 -39.95 40.22 35.08
N ASN A 4 -39.39 39.11 34.57
CA ASN A 4 -38.12 38.90 33.80
C ASN A 4 -36.74 38.85 34.55
N ILE A 5 -36.08 37.68 34.76
CA ILE A 5 -35.34 36.74 33.86
C ILE A 5 -34.06 37.41 33.26
N LYS A 6 -32.79 36.97 33.45
CA LYS A 6 -32.17 35.63 33.22
C LYS A 6 -30.74 35.50 33.85
N ILE A 7 -30.57 34.48 34.70
CA ILE A 7 -29.54 33.41 34.78
C ILE A 7 -28.02 33.75 34.70
N ILE A 8 -27.36 33.47 35.83
CA ILE A 8 -25.92 33.21 36.06
C ILE A 8 -25.60 31.74 35.74
N PHE A 9 -24.41 31.41 35.19
CA PHE A 9 -23.66 30.20 35.57
C PHE A 9 -22.16 30.28 35.18
N SER A 10 -21.30 29.90 36.13
CA SER A 10 -19.89 29.54 35.94
C SER A 10 -19.76 28.12 35.38
N VAL A 11 -18.95 27.91 34.34
CA VAL A 11 -18.39 26.61 33.88
C VAL A 11 -17.15 26.99 33.04
N GLY A 12 -15.91 26.51 33.19
CA GLY A 12 -15.41 25.15 33.39
C GLY A 12 -14.28 24.98 32.37
N PHE A 13 -13.07 24.75 32.85
CA PHE A 13 -11.86 24.49 32.05
C PHE A 13 -12.00 23.10 31.41
N PHE A 14 -12.69 23.04 30.28
CA PHE A 14 -12.83 21.87 29.41
C PHE A 14 -13.20 22.40 28.02
N CYS A 15 -12.20 22.65 27.18
CA CYS A 15 -12.40 22.65 25.73
C CYS A 15 -11.61 21.44 25.22
N CYS A 16 -12.21 20.25 25.37
CA CYS A 16 -12.94 19.59 24.30
C CYS A 16 -12.01 19.22 23.13
N PHE A 17 -11.38 18.05 23.31
CA PHE A 17 -11.36 17.01 22.28
C PHE A 17 -12.79 16.79 21.77
N SER A 18 -13.21 17.62 20.83
CA SER A 18 -14.26 17.30 19.88
C SER A 18 -13.68 17.55 18.50
N ILE A 19 -12.61 16.79 18.21
CA ILE A 19 -12.31 16.42 16.83
C ILE A 19 -13.61 15.77 16.34
N LEU A 20 -14.19 16.33 15.29
CA LEU A 20 -15.12 15.59 14.44
C LEU A 20 -14.35 14.34 13.99
N ASN A 21 -14.47 13.25 14.77
CA ASN A 21 -14.16 11.92 14.30
C ASN A 21 -15.23 11.61 13.25
N ALA A 22 -15.06 12.13 12.03
CA ALA A 22 -15.50 11.38 10.88
C ALA A 22 -14.76 10.05 11.00
N GLN A 23 -15.48 9.02 11.46
CA GLN A 23 -14.94 7.67 11.48
C GLN A 23 -14.40 7.42 10.08
N LYS A 24 -13.10 7.13 9.98
CA LYS A 24 -12.49 6.79 8.68
C LYS A 24 -13.33 5.67 8.10
N ILE A 25 -13.64 5.77 6.81
CA ILE A 25 -14.48 4.77 6.17
C ILE A 25 -13.82 3.39 6.25
N ASP A 26 -14.62 2.33 6.34
CA ASP A 26 -14.11 0.99 6.12
C ASP A 26 -14.11 0.71 4.62
N LEU A 27 -12.94 0.37 4.06
CA LEU A 27 -12.81 0.02 2.64
C LEU A 27 -13.65 -1.21 2.26
N ASN A 28 -14.06 -2.03 3.23
CA ASN A 28 -14.93 -3.18 2.99
C ASN A 28 -16.37 -2.76 2.67
N ASP A 29 -16.78 -1.54 3.02
CA ASP A 29 -18.13 -1.03 2.75
C ASP A 29 -18.29 -0.56 1.29
N TYR A 30 -17.20 -0.51 0.51
CA TYR A 30 -17.18 0.02 -0.85
C TYR A 30 -16.94 -1.08 -1.89
N ARG A 31 -17.93 -1.27 -2.78
CA ARG A 31 -17.80 -2.19 -3.94
C ARG A 31 -16.70 -1.75 -4.91
N ASN A 32 -16.65 -0.44 -5.23
CA ASN A 32 -15.53 0.11 -5.96
C ASN A 32 -14.45 0.60 -4.98
N LYS A 33 -13.35 -0.15 -4.88
CA LYS A 33 -12.25 0.22 -3.98
C LYS A 33 -11.51 1.50 -4.39
N ALA A 34 -11.50 1.84 -5.68
CA ALA A 34 -10.91 3.10 -6.13
C ALA A 34 -11.65 4.30 -5.51
N GLN A 35 -12.97 4.21 -5.41
CA GLN A 35 -13.79 5.21 -4.71
C GLN A 35 -13.43 5.29 -3.21
N GLY A 36 -13.32 4.14 -2.53
CA GLY A 36 -12.94 4.10 -1.13
C GLY A 36 -11.55 4.69 -0.86
N TYR A 37 -10.57 4.35 -1.69
CA TYR A 37 -9.22 4.94 -1.59
C TYR A 37 -9.24 6.46 -1.83
N ALA A 38 -10.03 6.96 -2.79
CA ALA A 38 -10.16 8.39 -3.03
C ALA A 38 -10.79 9.13 -1.83
N ILE A 39 -11.78 8.52 -1.18
CA ILE A 39 -12.38 9.08 0.06
C ILE A 39 -11.37 9.10 1.20
N LEU A 40 -10.60 8.03 1.40
CA LEU A 40 -9.55 8.01 2.43
C LEU A 40 -8.46 9.05 2.15
N SER A 41 -8.03 9.20 0.90
CA SER A 41 -7.12 10.27 0.49
C SER A 41 -7.65 11.65 0.89
N ALA A 42 -8.92 11.92 0.61
CA ALA A 42 -9.56 13.17 0.98
C ALA A 42 -9.65 13.34 2.51
N GLN A 43 -10.03 12.30 3.25
CA GLN A 43 -10.13 12.35 4.71
C GLN A 43 -8.78 12.61 5.38
N TYR A 44 -7.70 11.96 4.93
CA TYR A 44 -6.35 12.21 5.48
C TYR A 44 -5.77 13.56 5.03
N SER A 45 -6.08 14.02 3.82
CA SER A 45 -5.75 15.38 3.37
C SER A 45 -6.47 16.42 4.24
N ASN A 46 -7.71 16.15 4.66
CA ASN A 46 -8.48 17.03 5.53
C ASN A 46 -7.93 17.07 6.97
N ASP A 47 -7.40 15.96 7.49
CA ASP A 47 -6.68 15.98 8.77
C ASP A 47 -5.45 16.90 8.69
N ALA A 48 -4.67 16.80 7.61
CA ALA A 48 -3.52 17.67 7.37
C ALA A 48 -3.94 19.15 7.23
N TYR A 49 -5.05 19.42 6.54
CA TYR A 49 -5.65 20.76 6.45
C TYR A 49 -5.97 21.33 7.83
N PHE A 50 -6.54 20.53 8.73
CA PHE A 50 -6.90 20.97 10.07
C PHE A 50 -5.67 21.42 10.87
N PHE A 51 -4.57 20.67 10.82
CA PHE A 51 -3.31 21.06 11.46
C PHE A 51 -2.73 22.33 10.84
N ALA A 52 -2.74 22.47 9.51
CA ALA A 52 -2.30 23.69 8.83
C ALA A 52 -3.13 24.92 9.25
N ARG A 53 -4.45 24.76 9.35
CA ARG A 53 -5.36 25.81 9.80
C ARG A 53 -5.09 26.19 11.26
N GLN A 54 -4.76 25.25 12.13
CA GLN A 54 -4.35 25.57 13.50
C GLN A 54 -3.06 26.40 13.52
N ASN A 55 -2.06 26.03 12.71
CA ASN A 55 -0.79 26.75 12.64
C ASN A 55 -0.95 28.22 12.27
N TYR A 56 -1.95 28.54 11.44
CA TYR A 56 -2.27 29.92 11.06
C TYR A 56 -2.65 30.81 12.26
N PHE A 57 -3.34 30.26 13.27
CA PHE A 57 -3.82 31.01 14.44
C PHE A 57 -2.92 30.90 15.67
N LEU A 58 -1.96 29.97 15.67
CA LEU A 58 -1.04 29.76 16.78
C LEU A 58 0.12 30.76 16.75
N MET A 59 0.54 31.19 17.94
CA MET A 59 1.76 32.01 18.13
C MET A 59 2.93 31.20 18.70
N ASP A 60 2.65 30.02 19.28
CA ASP A 60 3.68 29.15 19.84
C ASP A 60 4.32 28.29 18.73
N VAL A 61 5.58 28.61 18.42
CA VAL A 61 6.39 27.91 17.41
C VAL A 61 6.56 26.42 17.75
N SER A 62 6.61 26.05 19.04
CA SER A 62 6.72 24.65 19.45
C SER A 62 5.46 23.85 19.10
N ALA A 63 4.29 24.40 19.44
CA ALA A 63 3.00 23.80 19.08
C ALA A 63 2.80 23.70 17.56
N ILE A 64 3.23 24.72 16.81
CA ILE A 64 3.19 24.70 15.34
C ILE A 64 4.03 23.55 14.76
N LYS A 65 5.22 23.30 15.31
CA LYS A 65 6.07 22.19 14.85
C LYS A 65 5.43 20.83 15.11
N GLN A 66 4.85 20.62 16.29
CA GLN A 66 4.12 19.38 16.60
C GLN A 66 2.92 19.14 15.67
N ASN A 67 2.18 20.19 15.34
CA ASN A 67 1.11 20.14 14.35
C ASN A 67 1.66 19.79 12.95
N CYS A 68 2.79 20.37 12.55
CA CYS A 68 3.44 20.04 11.28
C CYS A 68 3.85 18.57 11.20
N ASP A 69 4.39 17.99 12.26
CA ASP A 69 4.76 16.57 12.29
C ASP A 69 3.53 15.66 12.06
N SER A 70 2.42 15.97 12.74
CA SER A 70 1.15 15.27 12.55
C SER A 70 0.60 15.45 11.12
N ALA A 71 0.68 16.67 10.58
CA ALA A 71 0.21 16.98 9.25
C ALA A 71 1.03 16.32 8.14
N ILE A 72 2.35 16.18 8.33
CA ILE A 72 3.25 15.48 7.41
C ILE A 72 2.85 14.01 7.32
N ILE A 73 2.59 13.36 8.47
CA ILE A 73 2.16 11.95 8.51
C ILE A 73 0.82 11.80 7.78
N SER A 74 -0.17 12.63 8.09
CA SER A 74 -1.48 12.59 7.42
C SER A 74 -1.38 12.83 5.92
N THR A 75 -0.53 13.78 5.49
CA THR A 75 -0.29 14.07 4.07
C THR A 75 0.35 12.88 3.35
N GLN A 76 1.31 12.20 3.98
CA GLN A 76 1.96 11.03 3.39
C GLN A 76 0.99 9.85 3.25
N ILE A 77 0.13 9.63 4.25
CA ILE A 77 -0.94 8.63 4.18
C ILE A 77 -1.91 8.97 3.03
N ALA A 78 -2.28 10.25 2.89
CA ALA A 78 -3.15 10.70 1.81
C ALA A 78 -2.55 10.47 0.41
N ILE A 79 -1.24 10.71 0.23
CA ILE A 79 -0.54 10.43 -1.03
C ILE A 79 -0.61 8.94 -1.37
N ASN A 80 -0.42 8.06 -0.40
CA ASN A 80 -0.48 6.62 -0.63
C ASN A 80 -1.88 6.20 -1.07
N TYR A 81 -2.93 6.69 -0.41
CA TYR A 81 -4.31 6.42 -0.84
C TYR A 81 -4.64 7.04 -2.19
N THR A 82 -3.98 8.15 -2.54
CA THR A 82 -4.12 8.76 -3.86
C THR A 82 -3.56 7.85 -4.95
N ASP A 83 -2.38 7.28 -4.71
CA ASP A 83 -1.77 6.31 -5.62
C ASP A 83 -2.61 5.03 -5.72
N SER A 84 -3.11 4.51 -4.59
CA SER A 84 -4.02 3.35 -4.58
C SER A 84 -5.31 3.61 -5.38
N ALA A 85 -5.92 4.79 -5.22
CA ALA A 85 -7.12 5.14 -5.99
C ALA A 85 -6.83 5.23 -7.49
N TYR A 86 -5.72 5.85 -7.87
CA TYR A 86 -5.29 5.99 -9.26
C TYR A 86 -5.05 4.63 -9.94
N VAL A 87 -4.36 3.72 -9.24
CA VAL A 87 -4.05 2.37 -9.75
C VAL A 87 -5.30 1.47 -9.79
N ALA A 88 -6.17 1.57 -8.78
CA ALA A 88 -7.37 0.75 -8.71
C ALA A 88 -8.47 1.17 -9.72
N ALA A 89 -8.48 2.44 -10.14
CA ALA A 89 -9.43 2.96 -11.12
C ALA A 89 -9.35 2.21 -12.45
N HIS A 90 -10.49 2.05 -13.14
CA HIS A 90 -10.49 1.50 -14.50
C HIS A 90 -9.82 2.49 -15.48
N ASP A 91 -9.23 1.99 -16.56
CA ASP A 91 -8.55 2.85 -17.54
C ASP A 91 -9.51 3.78 -18.29
N SER A 92 -10.80 3.45 -18.34
CA SER A 92 -11.87 4.31 -18.84
C SER A 92 -12.14 5.53 -17.93
N CYS A 93 -11.77 5.48 -16.65
CA CYS A 93 -11.99 6.55 -15.67
C CYS A 93 -10.93 7.66 -15.77
N LEU A 94 -10.66 8.15 -16.99
CA LEU A 94 -9.60 9.13 -17.26
C LEU A 94 -9.73 10.39 -16.40
N PHE A 95 -10.94 10.94 -16.29
CA PHE A 95 -11.19 12.16 -15.53
C PHE A 95 -10.94 11.98 -14.01
N ALA A 96 -11.33 10.85 -13.44
CA ALA A 96 -11.04 10.53 -12.05
C ALA A 96 -9.52 10.37 -11.81
N LYS A 97 -8.82 9.73 -12.76
CA LYS A 97 -7.35 9.56 -12.70
C LYS A 97 -6.62 10.89 -12.78
N GLU A 98 -7.08 11.83 -13.61
CA GLU A 98 -6.55 13.19 -13.66
C GLU A 98 -6.72 13.92 -12.32
N LEU A 99 -7.92 13.89 -11.74
CA LEU A 99 -8.19 14.49 -10.43
C LEU A 99 -7.29 13.90 -9.32
N MET A 100 -7.04 12.59 -9.34
CA MET A 100 -6.12 11.97 -8.38
C MET A 100 -4.66 12.42 -8.59
N LEU A 101 -4.20 12.61 -9.83
CA LEU A 101 -2.87 13.17 -10.08
C LEU A 101 -2.74 14.60 -9.59
N ASP A 102 -3.77 15.43 -9.80
CA ASP A 102 -3.80 16.80 -9.29
C ASP A 102 -3.79 16.84 -7.76
N ALA A 103 -4.60 15.99 -7.12
CA ALA A 103 -4.60 15.83 -5.67
C ALA A 103 -3.20 15.45 -5.14
N LYS A 104 -2.51 14.52 -5.82
CA LYS A 104 -1.14 14.11 -5.47
C LYS A 104 -0.16 15.29 -5.55
N ASN A 105 -0.23 16.08 -6.61
CA ASN A 105 0.64 17.24 -6.80
C ASN A 105 0.46 18.26 -5.67
N TYR A 106 -0.79 18.53 -5.30
CA TYR A 106 -1.12 19.41 -4.18
C TYR A 106 -0.64 18.87 -2.83
N GLN A 107 -0.79 17.56 -2.57
CA GLN A 107 -0.29 16.91 -1.35
C GLN A 107 1.23 16.98 -1.27
N GLN A 108 1.95 16.72 -2.37
CA GLN A 108 3.40 16.81 -2.43
C GLN A 108 3.90 18.24 -2.17
N LYS A 109 3.23 19.25 -2.75
CA LYS A 109 3.53 20.65 -2.47
C LYS A 109 3.32 20.98 -0.99
N SER A 110 2.22 20.51 -0.40
CA SER A 110 1.91 20.71 1.02
C SER A 110 2.96 20.06 1.92
N LEU A 111 3.40 18.84 1.59
CA LEU A 111 4.46 18.13 2.29
C LEU A 111 5.79 18.91 2.30
N GLN A 112 6.17 19.53 1.17
CA GLN A 112 7.35 20.37 1.10
C GLN A 112 7.23 21.60 2.00
N ARG A 113 6.06 22.25 2.00
CA ARG A 113 5.80 23.46 2.79
C ARG A 113 5.77 23.19 4.29
N PHE A 114 5.17 22.08 4.74
CA PHE A 114 5.24 21.68 6.16
C PHE A 114 6.69 21.50 6.65
N LYS A 115 7.55 20.87 5.84
CA LYS A 115 8.97 20.72 6.17
C LYS A 115 9.68 22.08 6.29
N GLN A 116 9.31 23.06 5.46
CA GLN A 116 9.84 24.42 5.55
C GLN A 116 9.37 25.13 6.83
N ILE A 117 8.13 24.92 7.26
CA ILE A 117 7.61 25.46 8.52
C ILE A 117 8.40 24.92 9.73
N ILE A 118 8.75 23.63 9.74
CA ILE A 118 9.54 23.03 10.84
C ILE A 118 10.91 23.72 11.01
N GLY A 119 11.54 24.07 9.89
CA GLY A 119 12.84 24.77 9.88
C GLY A 119 12.74 26.28 10.12
N ALA A 120 11.55 26.87 10.12
CA ALA A 120 11.35 28.30 10.23
C ALA A 120 11.34 28.78 11.69
N SER A 121 11.67 30.06 11.88
CA SER A 121 11.58 30.76 13.17
C SER A 121 10.85 32.11 13.06
N ASP A 122 10.70 32.65 11.84
CA ASP A 122 9.97 33.88 11.58
C ASP A 122 8.46 33.59 11.50
N GLN A 123 7.68 34.31 12.31
CA GLN A 123 6.25 34.09 12.46
C GLN A 123 5.46 34.46 11.20
N ASN A 124 5.84 35.52 10.50
CA ASN A 124 5.16 35.94 9.27
C ASN A 124 5.43 34.96 8.13
N PHE A 125 6.63 34.41 8.08
CA PHE A 125 7.01 33.37 7.12
C PHE A 125 6.24 32.07 7.37
N ILE A 126 6.14 31.63 8.63
CA ILE A 126 5.33 30.47 9.03
C ILE A 126 3.86 30.66 8.65
N HIS A 127 3.31 31.84 8.90
CA HIS A 127 1.94 32.18 8.56
C HIS A 127 1.67 32.09 7.06
N ASN A 128 2.54 32.68 6.23
CA ASN A 128 2.43 32.62 4.77
C ASN A 128 2.53 31.18 4.25
N LEU A 129 3.47 30.38 4.77
CA LEU A 129 3.58 28.97 4.40
C LEU A 129 2.33 28.17 4.82
N SER A 130 1.74 28.48 5.98
CA SER A 130 0.52 27.83 6.45
C SER A 130 -0.68 28.13 5.54
N LEU A 131 -0.78 29.36 5.01
CA LEU A 131 -1.77 29.72 3.99
C LEU A 131 -1.56 28.94 2.68
N GLU A 132 -0.31 28.82 2.21
CA GLU A 132 0.02 28.05 1.00
C GLU A 132 -0.32 26.57 1.14
N VAL A 133 -0.07 26.00 2.32
CA VAL A 133 -0.46 24.63 2.66
C VAL A 133 -1.97 24.51 2.65
N MET A 134 -2.70 25.38 3.37
CA MET A 134 -4.16 25.33 3.42
C MET A 134 -4.79 25.39 2.03
N TYR A 135 -4.30 26.26 1.15
CA TYR A 135 -4.75 26.33 -0.23
C TYR A 135 -4.48 25.02 -0.98
N SER A 136 -3.25 24.52 -0.93
CA SER A 136 -2.85 23.34 -1.69
C SER A 136 -3.57 22.09 -1.18
N ILE A 137 -3.50 21.80 0.11
CA ILE A 137 -4.13 20.60 0.69
C ILE A 137 -5.66 20.68 0.65
N GLY A 138 -6.25 21.89 0.71
CA GLY A 138 -7.68 22.11 0.50
C GLY A 138 -8.12 21.68 -0.90
N ASN A 139 -7.36 22.05 -1.94
CA ASN A 139 -7.63 21.58 -3.30
C ASN A 139 -7.47 20.06 -3.42
N ALA A 140 -6.47 19.47 -2.77
CA ALA A 140 -6.32 18.01 -2.75
C ALA A 140 -7.53 17.29 -2.15
N VAL A 141 -8.12 17.83 -1.07
CA VAL A 141 -9.36 17.31 -0.48
C VAL A 141 -10.50 17.37 -1.48
N THR A 142 -10.69 18.50 -2.15
CA THR A 142 -11.74 18.70 -3.15
C THR A 142 -11.59 17.74 -4.33
N ASP A 143 -10.40 17.62 -4.89
CA ASP A 143 -10.14 16.79 -6.06
C ASP A 143 -10.28 15.30 -5.75
N ALA A 144 -9.79 14.85 -4.58
CA ALA A 144 -9.96 13.47 -4.14
C ALA A 144 -11.43 13.11 -3.85
N TYR A 145 -12.21 14.00 -3.23
CA TYR A 145 -13.65 13.77 -3.07
C TYR A 145 -14.38 13.77 -4.41
N ARG A 146 -14.03 14.67 -5.33
CA ARG A 146 -14.64 14.71 -6.66
C ARG A 146 -14.32 13.44 -7.45
N ALA A 147 -13.07 12.99 -7.42
CA ALA A 147 -12.67 11.72 -8.04
C ALA A 147 -13.47 10.54 -7.47
N SER A 148 -13.76 10.54 -6.15
CA SER A 148 -14.58 9.49 -5.55
C SER A 148 -16.01 9.43 -6.10
N LEU A 149 -16.59 10.58 -6.50
CA LEU A 149 -17.92 10.63 -7.11
C LEU A 149 -17.89 10.09 -8.54
N GLU A 150 -16.86 10.42 -9.30
CA GLU A 150 -16.64 9.90 -10.65
C GLU A 150 -16.38 8.38 -10.64
N LEU A 151 -15.75 7.88 -9.58
CA LEU A 151 -15.53 6.44 -9.35
C LEU A 151 -16.77 5.74 -8.78
N SER A 152 -17.85 6.46 -8.45
CA SER A 152 -19.07 5.86 -7.90
C SER A 152 -20.00 5.25 -8.95
N TRP A 153 -19.79 5.55 -10.24
CA TRP A 153 -20.66 5.10 -11.32
C TRP A 153 -20.48 3.60 -11.60
N GLU A 154 -21.56 2.83 -11.46
CA GLU A 154 -21.63 1.42 -11.86
C GLU A 154 -21.63 1.33 -13.39
N GLU A 155 -20.66 0.62 -13.98
CA GLU A 155 -20.74 0.24 -15.41
C GLU A 155 -21.87 -0.79 -15.60
N GLU A 156 -22.69 -0.58 -16.64
CA GLU A 156 -23.77 -1.48 -17.09
C GLU A 156 -23.28 -2.92 -17.34
N GLU A 157 -24.22 -3.87 -17.19
CA GLU A 157 -24.04 -5.31 -17.34
C GLU A 157 -23.23 -5.72 -18.58
N ILE A 158 -21.98 -6.14 -18.35
CA ILE A 158 -21.26 -7.05 -19.25
C ILE A 158 -20.79 -8.25 -18.41
N THR A 159 -21.04 -9.42 -18.99
CA THR A 159 -21.08 -10.78 -18.44
C THR A 159 -20.01 -11.19 -17.41
N PRO A 160 -20.36 -12.12 -16.49
CA PRO A 160 -19.57 -12.42 -15.31
C PRO A 160 -18.38 -13.33 -15.62
N GLU A 161 -17.20 -12.75 -15.86
CA GLU A 161 -15.96 -13.51 -15.76
C GLU A 161 -14.77 -12.71 -15.20
N LYS A 162 -14.71 -12.65 -13.86
CA LYS A 162 -13.49 -12.63 -13.02
C LYS A 162 -12.35 -11.67 -13.43
N LYS A 163 -12.40 -10.45 -12.89
CA LYS A 163 -11.31 -9.57 -12.44
C LYS A 163 -11.98 -8.64 -11.41
N ARG A 164 -11.59 -8.48 -10.12
CA ARG A 164 -10.34 -7.93 -9.59
C ARG A 164 -10.22 -8.12 -8.04
N ASP A 165 -9.94 -9.32 -7.54
CA ASP A 165 -9.46 -9.47 -6.14
C ASP A 165 -7.93 -9.24 -6.03
N ALA A 166 -7.16 -9.63 -7.04
CA ALA A 166 -5.70 -9.48 -7.06
C ALA A 166 -5.22 -8.01 -7.02
N THR A 167 -5.80 -7.10 -7.82
CA THR A 167 -5.38 -5.68 -7.86
C THR A 167 -5.57 -4.95 -6.53
N ARG A 168 -6.64 -5.31 -5.82
CA ARG A 168 -6.95 -4.84 -4.46
C ARG A 168 -5.91 -5.36 -3.47
N LEU A 169 -5.59 -6.65 -3.54
CA LEU A 169 -4.62 -7.28 -2.65
C LEU A 169 -3.19 -6.78 -2.92
N GLU A 170 -2.85 -6.42 -4.16
CA GLU A 170 -1.60 -5.72 -4.52
C GLU A 170 -1.52 -4.33 -3.87
N SER A 171 -2.60 -3.55 -3.91
CA SER A 171 -2.66 -2.24 -3.25
C SER A 171 -2.58 -2.35 -1.73
N ASP A 172 -3.27 -3.33 -1.15
CA ASP A 172 -3.23 -3.61 0.29
C ASP A 172 -1.80 -4.04 0.71
N GLU A 173 -1.11 -4.87 -0.09
CA GLU A 173 0.28 -5.29 0.16
C GLU A 173 1.23 -4.08 0.17
N ILE A 174 1.14 -3.20 -0.83
CA ILE A 174 1.96 -1.97 -0.91
C ILE A 174 1.69 -1.07 0.29
N SER A 175 0.42 -0.90 0.67
CA SER A 175 0.00 -0.06 1.79
C SER A 175 0.58 -0.56 3.11
N PHE A 176 0.42 -1.85 3.43
CA PHE A 176 0.94 -2.43 4.67
C PHE A 176 2.48 -2.47 4.69
N THR A 177 3.13 -2.73 3.55
CA THR A 177 4.59 -2.64 3.44
C THR A 177 5.09 -1.24 3.78
N THR A 178 4.46 -0.20 3.22
CA THR A 178 4.81 1.20 3.47
C THR A 178 4.55 1.61 4.92
N ILE A 179 3.43 1.14 5.50
CA ILE A 179 3.10 1.39 6.92
C ILE A 179 4.18 0.79 7.83
N ASN A 180 4.63 -0.43 7.54
CA ASN A 180 5.66 -1.10 8.35
C ASN A 180 7.02 -0.40 8.24
N GLU A 181 7.38 0.07 7.03
CA GLU A 181 8.58 0.90 6.83
C GLU A 181 8.51 2.21 7.63
N LEU A 182 7.36 2.87 7.65
CA LEU A 182 7.16 4.12 8.40
C LEU A 182 7.26 3.89 9.91
N TYR A 183 6.63 2.83 10.43
CA TYR A 183 6.74 2.48 11.85
C TYR A 183 8.18 2.12 12.23
N THR A 184 8.87 1.34 11.40
CA THR A 184 10.28 1.00 11.61
C THR A 184 11.14 2.25 11.69
N LYS A 185 10.94 3.18 10.76
CA LYS A 185 11.68 4.45 10.75
C LYS A 185 11.41 5.29 12.00
N ARG A 186 10.14 5.45 12.40
CA ARG A 186 9.79 6.23 13.60
C ARG A 186 10.32 5.59 14.88
N LEU A 187 10.30 4.26 14.97
CA LEU A 187 10.87 3.54 16.11
C LEU A 187 12.38 3.77 16.24
N GLU A 188 13.12 3.82 15.13
CA GLU A 188 14.55 4.16 15.12
C GLU A 188 14.81 5.63 15.46
N GLU A 189 13.95 6.56 15.05
CA GLU A 189 14.03 7.97 15.45
C GLU A 189 13.81 8.13 16.96
N ILE A 190 12.74 7.54 17.51
CA ILE A 190 12.45 7.57 18.95
C ILE A 190 13.62 6.99 19.76
N LYS A 191 14.23 5.91 19.27
CA LYS A 191 15.40 5.30 19.92
C LYS A 191 16.59 6.27 20.00
N LYS A 192 16.84 7.05 18.95
CA LYS A 192 17.90 8.07 18.94
C LYS A 192 17.55 9.24 19.85
N GLU A 193 16.31 9.72 19.82
CA GLU A 193 15.82 10.80 20.68
C GLU A 193 15.95 10.45 22.17
N LEU A 194 15.51 9.24 22.55
CA LEU A 194 15.62 8.74 23.92
C LEU A 194 17.08 8.70 24.40
N LEU A 195 18.01 8.23 23.56
CA LEU A 195 19.43 8.20 23.89
C LEU A 195 19.97 9.61 24.20
N SER A 196 19.64 10.60 23.36
CA SER A 196 20.06 11.99 23.58
C SER A 196 19.45 12.61 24.84
N LEU A 197 18.15 12.40 25.06
CA LEU A 197 17.44 12.96 26.20
C LEU A 197 17.88 12.34 27.52
N GLU A 198 18.26 11.07 27.53
CA GLU A 198 18.80 10.40 28.72
C GLU A 198 20.18 10.97 29.11
N ILE A 199 21.02 11.32 28.14
CA ILE A 199 22.28 12.05 28.37
C ILE A 199 22.01 13.46 28.92
N GLU A 200 21.05 14.18 28.34
CA GLU A 200 20.69 15.54 28.76
C GLU A 200 20.11 15.55 30.18
N LYS A 201 19.20 14.62 30.49
CA LYS A 201 18.61 14.46 31.84
C LYS A 201 19.68 14.29 32.93
N ASN A 202 20.78 13.61 32.62
CA ASN A 202 21.87 13.38 33.56
C ASN A 202 22.71 14.64 33.81
N LYS A 203 22.71 15.60 32.89
CA LYS A 203 23.40 16.90 33.00
C LYS A 203 22.53 18.01 33.61
N SER A 204 21.20 17.85 33.59
CA SER A 204 20.24 18.85 34.08
C SER A 204 19.87 18.68 35.55
N THR A 205 19.39 19.75 36.19
CA THR A 205 18.93 19.78 37.58
C THR A 205 17.59 20.49 37.75
N GLY A 206 16.88 20.20 38.84
CA GLY A 206 15.63 20.89 39.20
C GLY A 206 14.51 20.72 38.17
N LYS A 207 13.85 21.83 37.82
CA LYS A 207 12.68 21.87 36.92
C LYS A 207 12.97 21.30 35.52
N GLN A 208 14.14 21.62 34.95
CA GLN A 208 14.54 21.15 33.62
C GLN A 208 14.69 19.62 33.56
N LYS A 209 15.21 19.00 34.64
CA LYS A 209 15.31 17.54 34.74
C LYS A 209 13.93 16.87 34.76
N LEU A 210 12.94 17.49 35.40
CA LEU A 210 11.57 16.99 35.47
C LEU A 210 10.88 17.08 34.10
N GLU A 211 11.06 18.19 33.39
CA GLU A 211 10.54 18.39 32.02
C GLU A 211 11.10 17.33 31.05
N ILE A 212 12.41 17.10 31.05
CA ILE A 212 13.04 16.05 30.22
C ILE A 212 12.52 14.65 30.60
N SER A 213 12.31 14.38 31.89
CA SER A 213 11.77 13.09 32.34
C SER A 213 10.35 12.84 31.84
N ASN A 214 9.52 13.89 31.75
CA ASN A 214 8.16 13.78 31.22
C ASN A 214 8.18 13.48 29.71
N VAL A 215 9.03 14.16 28.95
CA VAL A 215 9.21 13.91 27.51
C VAL A 215 9.69 12.48 27.25
N ILE A 216 10.68 11.99 28.02
CA ILE A 216 11.14 10.59 27.94
C ILE A 216 9.99 9.61 28.20
N THR A 217 9.10 9.92 29.15
CA THR A 217 7.96 9.06 29.49
C THR A 217 6.93 9.02 28.35
N GLN A 218 6.67 10.18 27.72
CA GLN A 218 5.80 10.27 26.55
C GLN A 218 6.38 9.47 25.36
N LEU A 219 7.66 9.65 25.04
CA LEU A 219 8.34 8.91 23.96
C LEU A 219 8.36 7.39 24.19
N LYS A 220 8.55 6.93 25.43
CA LYS A 220 8.45 5.50 25.77
C LYS A 220 7.04 4.96 25.60
N THR A 221 6.02 5.79 25.84
CA THR A 221 4.62 5.42 25.63
C THR A 221 4.32 5.30 24.13
N GLU A 222 4.73 6.30 23.34
CA GLU A 222 4.63 6.29 21.87
C GLU A 222 5.34 5.06 21.27
N GLN A 223 6.58 4.77 21.71
CA GLN A 223 7.35 3.61 21.27
C GLN A 223 6.56 2.30 21.48
N LYS A 224 5.95 2.12 22.66
CA LYS A 224 5.18 0.93 23.00
C LYS A 224 3.93 0.80 22.11
N GLU A 225 3.22 1.89 21.85
CA GLU A 225 2.05 1.90 20.97
C GLU A 225 2.42 1.58 19.52
N LEU A 226 3.51 2.17 19.02
CA LEU A 226 4.00 1.92 17.66
C LEU A 226 4.44 0.46 17.47
N LEU A 227 5.07 -0.16 18.47
CA LEU A 227 5.42 -1.58 18.42
C LEU A 227 4.18 -2.48 18.29
N LEU A 228 3.09 -2.16 19.00
CA LEU A 228 1.82 -2.90 18.88
C LEU A 228 1.19 -2.71 17.49
N LYS A 229 1.18 -1.47 16.98
CA LYS A 229 0.68 -1.16 15.63
C LYS A 229 1.50 -1.83 14.54
N SER A 230 2.82 -1.86 14.67
CA SER A 230 3.74 -2.55 13.77
C SER A 230 3.42 -4.04 13.71
N LYS A 231 3.34 -4.70 14.86
CA LYS A 231 3.03 -6.14 14.92
C LYS A 231 1.70 -6.47 14.23
N ASN A 232 0.65 -5.71 14.53
CA ASN A 232 -0.66 -5.93 13.90
C ASN A 232 -0.63 -5.70 12.38
N SER A 233 0.19 -4.75 11.92
CA SER A 233 0.36 -4.45 10.50
C SER A 233 1.19 -5.52 9.78
N ASP A 234 2.22 -6.09 10.44
CA ASP A 234 2.98 -7.25 9.96
C ASP A 234 2.08 -8.48 9.78
N ASP A 235 1.22 -8.78 10.77
CA ASP A 235 0.29 -9.91 10.69
C ASP A 235 -0.70 -9.75 9.50
N LYS A 236 -1.21 -8.52 9.29
CA LYS A 236 -2.08 -8.20 8.14
C LYS A 236 -1.34 -8.30 6.80
N LEU A 237 -0.09 -7.84 6.73
CA LEU A 237 0.72 -7.95 5.51
C LEU A 237 0.92 -9.41 5.11
N ILE A 238 1.19 -10.29 6.09
CA ILE A 238 1.32 -11.73 5.85
C ILE A 238 0.03 -12.30 5.28
N GLN A 239 -1.13 -11.96 5.87
CA GLN A 239 -2.43 -12.40 5.38
C GLN A 239 -2.68 -11.93 3.95
N VAL A 240 -2.49 -10.64 3.66
CA VAL A 240 -2.70 -10.08 2.32
C VAL A 240 -1.79 -10.73 1.28
N LYS A 241 -0.52 -11.00 1.62
CA LYS A 241 0.42 -11.70 0.73
C LYS A 241 -0.04 -13.12 0.42
N ASN A 242 -0.59 -13.84 1.39
CA ASN A 242 -1.14 -15.18 1.17
C ASN A 242 -2.37 -15.12 0.26
N ASP A 243 -3.35 -14.26 0.59
CA ASP A 243 -4.58 -14.08 -0.18
C ASP A 243 -4.26 -13.69 -1.63
N LEU A 244 -3.30 -12.79 -1.82
CA LEU A 244 -2.85 -12.36 -3.16
C LEU A 244 -2.24 -13.50 -3.95
N SER A 245 -1.40 -14.30 -3.30
CA SER A 245 -0.75 -15.45 -3.92
C SER A 245 -1.78 -16.49 -4.36
N GLU A 246 -2.79 -16.76 -3.52
CA GLU A 246 -3.88 -17.68 -3.84
C GLU A 246 -4.75 -17.16 -4.99
N GLU A 247 -5.11 -15.87 -4.97
CA GLU A 247 -5.88 -15.26 -6.06
C GLU A 247 -5.12 -15.26 -7.37
N MET A 248 -3.83 -14.89 -7.34
CA MET A 248 -2.98 -14.95 -8.54
C MET A 248 -2.92 -16.37 -9.10
N LEU A 249 -2.80 -17.40 -8.25
CA LEU A 249 -2.83 -18.80 -8.66
C LEU A 249 -4.16 -19.25 -9.29
N LYS A 250 -5.29 -18.66 -8.90
CA LYS A 250 -6.58 -18.92 -9.57
C LYS A 250 -6.64 -18.31 -10.97
N ILE A 251 -5.94 -17.18 -11.20
CA ILE A 251 -5.93 -16.46 -12.48
C ILE A 251 -4.94 -17.09 -13.48
N VAL A 252 -3.99 -17.90 -13.03
CA VAL A 252 -2.96 -18.60 -13.84
C VAL A 252 -3.49 -19.36 -15.07
N ASN A 253 -4.79 -19.66 -15.13
CA ASN A 253 -5.45 -20.23 -16.30
C ASN A 253 -5.69 -19.23 -17.46
N LYS A 254 -5.26 -17.96 -17.34
CA LYS A 254 -5.55 -16.86 -18.29
C LYS A 254 -4.29 -16.12 -18.82
N ASP A 255 -3.22 -16.82 -19.19
CA ASP A 255 -1.99 -16.26 -19.79
C ASP A 255 -1.31 -15.15 -18.95
N ILE A 256 -0.81 -15.49 -17.76
CA ILE A 256 0.02 -14.58 -16.95
C ILE A 256 1.43 -15.15 -16.88
N PHE A 257 2.44 -14.31 -17.18
CA PHE A 257 3.84 -14.62 -16.93
C PHE A 257 4.56 -13.36 -16.46
N THR A 258 5.22 -13.44 -15.30
CA THR A 258 6.07 -12.38 -14.78
C THR A 258 7.29 -12.98 -14.09
N THR A 259 8.34 -12.17 -14.01
CA THR A 259 9.52 -12.50 -13.23
C THR A 259 9.98 -11.34 -12.33
N GLU A 260 9.17 -10.28 -12.24
CA GLU A 260 9.56 -9.01 -11.59
C GLU A 260 9.20 -8.99 -10.10
N LYS A 261 8.05 -9.57 -9.75
CA LYS A 261 7.57 -9.65 -8.37
C LYS A 261 8.03 -10.95 -7.71
N LYS A 262 8.49 -10.85 -6.46
CA LYS A 262 8.93 -11.98 -5.64
C LYS A 262 7.83 -12.40 -4.66
N ASP A 263 8.05 -13.52 -3.98
CA ASP A 263 7.21 -13.99 -2.86
C ASP A 263 5.76 -14.40 -3.20
N PHE A 264 5.47 -14.69 -4.48
CA PHE A 264 4.22 -15.36 -4.89
C PHE A 264 4.01 -16.75 -4.25
N TYR A 265 5.07 -17.34 -3.73
CA TYR A 265 5.05 -18.65 -3.10
C TYR A 265 5.79 -18.59 -1.77
N ASN A 266 5.20 -19.18 -0.75
CA ASN A 266 5.74 -19.20 0.60
C ASN A 266 5.34 -20.49 1.34
N ALA A 267 5.58 -20.57 2.64
CA ALA A 267 5.26 -21.77 3.43
C ALA A 267 3.76 -22.09 3.48
N ASN A 268 2.90 -21.07 3.41
CA ASN A 268 1.43 -21.20 3.42
C ASN A 268 0.89 -21.44 2.00
N VAL A 269 1.54 -20.86 0.98
CA VAL A 269 1.16 -21.00 -0.44
C VAL A 269 2.34 -21.62 -1.22
N PRO A 270 2.52 -22.96 -1.18
CA PRO A 270 3.64 -23.63 -1.82
C PRO A 270 3.49 -23.70 -3.34
N ILE A 271 4.60 -23.98 -4.04
CA ILE A 271 4.57 -24.25 -5.48
C ILE A 271 3.66 -25.48 -5.77
N PRO A 272 2.66 -25.35 -6.65
CA PRO A 272 1.79 -26.45 -7.02
C PRO A 272 2.59 -27.65 -7.52
N THR A 273 2.29 -28.83 -6.99
CA THR A 273 2.90 -30.11 -7.40
C THR A 273 1.85 -31.00 -8.06
N ASN A 274 2.16 -31.54 -9.23
CA ASN A 274 1.24 -32.31 -10.09
C ASN A 274 -0.05 -31.53 -10.38
N ALA A 275 0.06 -30.23 -10.63
CA ALA A 275 -1.08 -29.38 -10.93
C ALA A 275 -1.72 -29.80 -12.27
N GLU A 276 -3.04 -29.85 -12.31
CA GLU A 276 -3.77 -30.08 -13.56
C GLU A 276 -3.43 -28.99 -14.58
N ILE A 277 -3.15 -29.42 -15.81
CA ILE A 277 -2.89 -28.51 -16.93
C ILE A 277 -4.25 -28.13 -17.53
N PRO A 278 -4.48 -26.84 -17.85
CA PRO A 278 -5.72 -26.41 -18.47
C PRO A 278 -6.08 -27.21 -19.73
N LYS A 279 -7.38 -27.36 -19.99
CA LYS A 279 -7.88 -27.97 -21.23
C LYS A 279 -7.53 -27.09 -22.44
N GLY A 280 -7.45 -27.71 -23.61
CA GLY A 280 -7.00 -27.06 -24.83
C GLY A 280 -5.49 -27.14 -25.03
N LEU A 281 -4.98 -26.31 -25.95
CA LEU A 281 -3.57 -26.24 -26.28
C LEU A 281 -2.84 -25.35 -25.27
N VAL A 282 -1.84 -25.90 -24.58
CA VAL A 282 -1.02 -25.16 -23.61
C VAL A 282 0.45 -25.43 -23.84
N TYR A 283 1.24 -24.37 -23.95
CA TYR A 283 2.69 -24.41 -23.91
C TYR A 283 3.17 -24.01 -22.51
N LYS A 284 4.27 -24.64 -22.07
CA LYS A 284 5.00 -24.26 -20.85
C LYS A 284 6.49 -24.22 -21.14
N VAL A 285 7.27 -23.54 -20.30
CA VAL A 285 8.73 -23.57 -20.37
C VAL A 285 9.28 -24.44 -19.24
N GLN A 286 9.89 -25.57 -19.57
CA GLN A 286 10.58 -26.38 -18.59
C GLN A 286 11.93 -25.75 -18.25
N ILE A 287 12.20 -25.56 -16.95
CA ILE A 287 13.38 -24.83 -16.47
C ILE A 287 14.38 -25.71 -15.71
N GLY A 288 14.01 -26.94 -15.36
CA GLY A 288 14.96 -27.87 -14.76
C GLY A 288 14.34 -29.13 -14.15
N PHE A 289 15.23 -30.06 -13.79
CA PHE A 289 14.94 -31.25 -13.00
C PHE A 289 15.83 -31.25 -11.76
N PHE A 290 15.25 -31.47 -10.59
CA PHE A 290 15.97 -31.44 -9.32
C PHE A 290 15.66 -32.65 -8.46
N LYS A 291 16.66 -33.12 -7.71
CA LYS A 291 16.57 -34.32 -6.87
C LYS A 291 15.67 -34.15 -5.64
N HIS A 292 15.40 -32.91 -5.26
CA HIS A 292 14.55 -32.58 -4.12
C HIS A 292 13.68 -31.39 -4.50
N GLN A 293 12.56 -31.25 -3.81
CA GLN A 293 11.72 -30.07 -3.96
C GLN A 293 12.52 -28.84 -3.52
N LEU A 294 12.64 -27.87 -4.42
CA LEU A 294 13.31 -26.61 -4.14
C LEU A 294 12.35 -25.62 -3.49
N PRO A 295 12.79 -24.91 -2.44
CA PRO A 295 12.06 -23.77 -1.91
C PRO A 295 11.86 -22.68 -2.96
N ALA A 296 10.72 -21.99 -2.90
CA ALA A 296 10.31 -20.99 -3.89
C ALA A 296 11.34 -19.87 -4.16
N LYS A 297 12.11 -19.50 -3.14
CA LYS A 297 13.18 -18.49 -3.25
C LYS A 297 14.23 -18.78 -4.32
N HIS A 298 14.38 -20.04 -4.77
CA HIS A 298 15.33 -20.41 -5.83
C HIS A 298 14.84 -20.06 -7.24
N PHE A 299 13.58 -19.67 -7.39
CA PHE A 299 12.97 -19.41 -8.69
C PHE A 299 12.84 -17.91 -9.02
N ASP A 300 13.48 -17.02 -8.25
CA ASP A 300 13.68 -15.59 -8.56
C ASP A 300 12.46 -14.85 -9.14
N GLY A 301 11.29 -15.04 -8.51
CA GLY A 301 10.06 -14.35 -8.89
C GLY A 301 9.36 -14.90 -10.12
N ILE A 302 9.79 -16.05 -10.67
CA ILE A 302 9.10 -16.71 -11.79
C ILE A 302 7.69 -17.07 -11.34
N PHE A 303 6.71 -16.49 -12.01
CA PHE A 303 5.30 -16.78 -11.80
C PHE A 303 4.56 -16.86 -13.13
N PRO A 304 3.68 -17.85 -13.31
CA PRO A 304 3.46 -19.01 -12.44
C PRO A 304 4.56 -20.06 -12.63
N ILE A 305 4.84 -20.81 -11.56
CA ILE A 305 5.65 -22.02 -11.60
C ILE A 305 4.84 -23.21 -11.10
N SER A 306 5.07 -24.36 -11.71
CA SER A 306 4.49 -25.65 -11.35
C SER A 306 5.57 -26.72 -11.32
N SER A 307 5.38 -27.74 -10.50
CA SER A 307 6.27 -28.89 -10.46
C SER A 307 5.53 -30.19 -10.73
N ASP A 308 6.16 -31.14 -11.41
CA ASP A 308 5.70 -32.52 -11.50
C ASP A 308 6.66 -33.44 -10.75
N LYS A 309 6.11 -34.32 -9.93
CA LYS A 309 6.88 -35.39 -9.29
C LYS A 309 7.02 -36.55 -10.27
N ILE A 310 8.24 -36.83 -10.72
CA ILE A 310 8.52 -37.89 -11.70
C ILE A 310 8.69 -39.24 -11.01
N ASP A 311 9.39 -39.26 -9.87
CA ASP A 311 9.53 -40.41 -8.99
C ASP A 311 9.71 -39.95 -7.53
N ASN A 312 10.13 -40.82 -6.61
CA ASN A 312 10.31 -40.44 -5.20
C ASN A 312 11.37 -39.36 -4.96
N ASN A 313 12.28 -39.14 -5.92
CA ASN A 313 13.49 -38.35 -5.75
C ASN A 313 13.70 -37.33 -6.87
N TYR A 314 12.74 -37.07 -7.77
CA TYR A 314 12.93 -36.08 -8.82
C TYR A 314 11.68 -35.25 -9.09
N TYR A 315 11.91 -33.93 -9.17
CA TYR A 315 10.91 -32.91 -9.43
C TYR A 315 11.29 -32.15 -10.70
N LYS A 316 10.36 -32.09 -11.64
CA LYS A 316 10.47 -31.31 -12.88
C LYS A 316 9.76 -29.99 -12.68
N TYR A 317 10.40 -28.87 -12.98
CA TYR A 317 9.80 -27.54 -12.85
C TYR A 317 9.50 -26.92 -14.20
N MET A 318 8.31 -26.33 -14.31
CA MET A 318 7.81 -25.67 -15.51
C MET A 318 7.21 -24.32 -15.15
N ALA A 319 7.48 -23.32 -15.99
CA ALA A 319 7.04 -21.95 -15.85
C ALA A 319 6.01 -21.59 -16.91
N GLY A 320 5.03 -20.77 -16.50
CA GLY A 320 3.98 -20.23 -17.35
C GLY A 320 2.92 -21.25 -17.77
N ASN A 321 1.84 -20.69 -18.31
CA ASN A 321 0.85 -21.35 -19.17
C ASN A 321 0.66 -20.40 -20.34
N PHE A 322 0.94 -20.85 -21.56
CA PHE A 322 0.85 -20.01 -22.74
C PHE A 322 -0.04 -20.67 -23.78
N ASN A 323 -1.00 -19.93 -24.31
CA ASN A 323 -1.92 -20.44 -25.34
C ASN A 323 -1.32 -20.47 -26.76
N ASN A 324 -0.18 -19.81 -26.97
CA ASN A 324 0.52 -19.79 -28.26
C ASN A 324 2.04 -19.98 -28.09
N TYR A 325 2.70 -20.43 -29.15
CA TYR A 325 4.13 -20.73 -29.12
C TYR A 325 5.01 -19.47 -29.00
N ALA A 326 4.56 -18.34 -29.54
CA ALA A 326 5.32 -17.09 -29.55
C ALA A 326 5.57 -16.57 -28.12
N ASP A 327 4.53 -16.56 -27.28
CA ASP A 327 4.62 -16.12 -25.89
C ASP A 327 5.51 -17.05 -25.06
N ALA A 328 5.38 -18.37 -25.26
CA ALA A 328 6.26 -19.35 -24.63
C ALA A 328 7.73 -19.16 -25.03
N LYS A 329 7.98 -18.71 -26.26
CA LYS A 329 9.33 -18.41 -26.76
C LYS A 329 9.91 -17.15 -26.11
N GLU A 330 9.14 -16.09 -25.97
CA GLU A 330 9.58 -14.87 -25.26
C GLU A 330 9.82 -15.15 -23.77
N ALA A 331 8.96 -15.93 -23.13
CA ALA A 331 9.17 -16.40 -21.76
C ALA A 331 10.46 -17.22 -21.64
N LYS A 332 10.73 -18.14 -22.58
CA LYS A 332 11.99 -18.90 -22.61
C LYS A 332 13.21 -17.98 -22.68
N ILE A 333 13.19 -16.98 -23.57
CA ILE A 333 14.29 -16.00 -23.71
C ILE A 333 14.51 -15.26 -22.37
N THR A 334 13.42 -14.83 -21.73
CA THR A 334 13.47 -14.17 -20.43
C THR A 334 14.09 -15.08 -19.36
N LEU A 335 13.66 -16.34 -19.29
CA LEU A 335 14.18 -17.33 -18.35
C LEU A 335 15.67 -17.65 -18.60
N THR A 336 16.08 -17.82 -19.86
CA THR A 336 17.49 -18.02 -20.22
C THR A 336 18.36 -16.85 -19.76
N LYS A 337 17.90 -15.60 -19.91
CA LYS A 337 18.60 -14.41 -19.40
C LYS A 337 18.72 -14.39 -17.88
N LYS A 338 17.78 -15.01 -17.15
CA LYS A 338 17.82 -15.16 -15.68
C LYS A 338 18.69 -16.32 -15.20
N GLY A 339 19.35 -17.05 -16.12
CA GLY A 339 20.28 -18.14 -15.77
C GLY A 339 19.74 -19.55 -16.01
N TYR A 340 18.51 -19.70 -16.51
CA TYR A 340 17.94 -21.00 -16.90
C TYR A 340 18.39 -21.34 -18.33
N ALA A 341 19.68 -21.60 -18.51
CA ALA A 341 20.30 -21.77 -19.83
C ALA A 341 19.68 -22.92 -20.64
N ASP A 342 19.33 -24.01 -19.96
CA ASP A 342 18.73 -25.21 -20.57
C ASP A 342 17.20 -25.15 -20.64
N ALA A 343 16.59 -23.97 -20.50
CA ALA A 343 15.15 -23.83 -20.59
C ALA A 343 14.64 -24.18 -21.99
N PHE A 344 13.59 -25.02 -22.07
CA PHE A 344 12.98 -25.39 -23.34
C PHE A 344 11.45 -25.48 -23.25
N ILE A 345 10.80 -25.31 -24.40
CA ILE A 345 9.33 -25.28 -24.48
C ILE A 345 8.81 -26.71 -24.55
N VAL A 346 7.73 -26.97 -23.82
CA VAL A 346 6.94 -28.21 -23.86
C VAL A 346 5.49 -27.87 -24.18
N SER A 347 4.78 -28.79 -24.82
CA SER A 347 3.40 -28.60 -25.28
C SER A 347 2.47 -29.69 -24.76
N PHE A 348 1.24 -29.29 -24.47
CA PHE A 348 0.17 -30.14 -23.97
C PHE A 348 -1.12 -29.86 -24.74
N ILE A 349 -1.92 -30.91 -24.99
CA ILE A 349 -3.28 -30.82 -25.47
C ILE A 349 -4.16 -31.56 -24.48
N ASP A 350 -5.13 -30.86 -23.89
CA ASP A 350 -6.05 -31.41 -22.88
C ASP A 350 -5.32 -32.11 -21.72
N GLY A 351 -4.22 -31.49 -21.29
CA GLY A 351 -3.34 -31.99 -20.22
C GLY A 351 -2.39 -33.13 -20.62
N VAL A 352 -2.47 -33.65 -21.84
CA VAL A 352 -1.57 -34.70 -22.34
C VAL A 352 -0.41 -34.07 -23.10
N LYS A 353 0.82 -34.47 -22.77
CA LYS A 353 2.02 -33.97 -23.47
C LYS A 353 2.03 -34.44 -24.92
N VAL A 354 2.23 -33.51 -25.85
CA VAL A 354 2.33 -33.77 -27.30
C VAL A 354 3.63 -33.20 -27.88
N PRO A 355 4.10 -33.67 -29.04
CA PRO A 355 5.20 -33.04 -29.77
C PRO A 355 4.88 -31.60 -30.19
N ILE A 356 5.88 -30.71 -30.14
CA ILE A 356 5.71 -29.29 -30.52
C ILE A 356 5.20 -29.15 -31.97
N SER A 357 5.64 -30.02 -32.87
CA SER A 357 5.18 -30.02 -34.28
C SER A 357 3.69 -30.32 -34.42
N GLU A 358 3.11 -31.09 -33.51
CA GLU A 358 1.67 -31.38 -33.47
C GLU A 358 0.90 -30.20 -32.86
N ALA A 359 1.42 -29.63 -31.77
CA ALA A 359 0.89 -28.44 -31.14
C ALA A 359 0.79 -27.25 -32.10
N LEU A 360 1.85 -26.96 -32.86
CA LEU A 360 1.87 -25.90 -33.86
C LEU A 360 0.85 -26.13 -34.99
N LYS A 361 0.60 -27.38 -35.38
CA LYS A 361 -0.45 -27.69 -36.37
C LYS A 361 -1.84 -27.44 -35.83
N LYS A 362 -2.04 -27.61 -34.51
CA LYS A 362 -3.31 -27.34 -33.83
C LYS A 362 -3.54 -25.84 -33.63
N GLU A 363 -2.48 -25.07 -33.37
CA GLU A 363 -2.52 -23.61 -33.22
C GLU A 363 -2.88 -22.88 -34.52
N ASN A 364 -2.39 -23.38 -35.67
CA ASN A 364 -2.61 -22.78 -36.99
C ASN A 364 -3.91 -23.23 -37.69
N LYS A 365 -4.82 -23.91 -36.97
CA LYS A 365 -6.12 -24.37 -37.47
C LYS A 365 -7.22 -23.63 -36.73
#